data_AF-A0A7I8JCY0-F1
#
_entry.id   AF-A0A7I8JCY0-F1
#
_cell.length_a   1.000
_cell.length_b   1.000
_cell.length_c   1.000
_cell.angle_alpha   90.00
_cell.angle_beta   90.00
_cell.angle_gamma   90.00
#
_symmetry.space_group_name_H-M   'P 1'
#
loop_
_entity.id
_entity.type
_entity.pdbx_description
1 polymer ?
#
loop_
_entity_poly.entity_id
_entity_poly.type
_entity_poly.pdbx_seq_one_letter_code
_entity_poly.pdbx_strand_id
1 'polypeptide(L)'
;MEGEEWELCNDDGFIYKRRKRRQPEEVPQETSAEPEEEPKRNQLARRKISLLAVRERYRKEIDKLEGLAVSLLEGGRFCGAEGDAGGGDFGVTGEESTLERSATGTISSSCRQKEGEDVAEPVNPFRALIEELILQVEAQEAILKKLSNLCDIADSVCDMREEAMMESLLDLPVWESPRALMASLVD
;
A
#
# COMPACT_ATOMS: atom_id res chain seq x y z
N MET A 1 -4.21 -56.49 -45.19
CA MET A 1 -4.55 -55.36 -44.30
C MET A 1 -3.24 -54.72 -43.89
N GLU A 2 -2.87 -53.60 -44.51
CA GLU A 2 -1.64 -52.87 -44.14
C GLU A 2 -1.97 -51.97 -42.96
N GLY A 3 -1.31 -52.19 -41.83
CA GLY A 3 -1.53 -51.45 -40.59
C GLY A 3 -1.25 -49.96 -40.78
N GLU A 4 -2.14 -49.13 -40.23
CA GLU A 4 -1.94 -47.68 -40.21
C GLU A 4 -0.76 -47.36 -39.27
N GLU A 5 0.42 -47.10 -39.86
CA GLU A 5 1.61 -46.67 -39.13
C GLU A 5 1.41 -45.22 -38.67
N TRP A 6 1.46 -45.00 -37.35
CA TRP A 6 1.33 -43.69 -36.72
C TRP A 6 2.70 -43.15 -36.34
N GLU A 7 2.96 -41.87 -36.60
CA GLU A 7 4.17 -41.17 -36.18
C GLU A 7 3.86 -40.18 -35.05
N LEU A 8 4.83 -40.00 -34.16
CA LEU A 8 4.75 -39.09 -33.02
C LEU A 8 5.44 -37.77 -33.39
N CYS A 9 4.70 -36.66 -33.33
CA CYS A 9 5.19 -35.33 -33.71
C CYS A 9 5.17 -34.39 -32.51
N ASN A 10 6.19 -33.53 -32.43
CA ASN A 10 6.31 -32.52 -31.39
C ASN A 10 6.34 -31.14 -32.04
N ASP A 11 5.25 -30.40 -31.90
CA ASP A 11 5.13 -29.00 -32.33
C ASP A 11 4.91 -28.13 -31.09
N ASP A 12 5.77 -27.14 -30.87
CA ASP A 12 5.69 -26.17 -29.77
C ASP A 12 5.53 -26.79 -28.36
N GLY A 13 6.10 -27.98 -28.12
CA GLY A 13 6.04 -28.67 -26.82
C GLY A 13 4.79 -29.54 -26.65
N PHE A 14 3.92 -29.62 -27.66
CA PHE A 14 2.79 -30.54 -27.70
C PHE A 14 3.12 -31.76 -28.54
N ILE A 15 2.99 -32.94 -27.92
CA ILE A 15 3.24 -34.22 -28.56
C ILE A 15 1.91 -34.82 -29.03
N TYR A 16 1.76 -35.08 -30.33
CA TYR A 16 0.55 -35.70 -30.90
C TYR A 16 0.89 -36.83 -31.89
N LYS A 17 -0.07 -37.74 -32.08
CA LYS A 17 0.03 -38.83 -33.06
C LYS A 17 -0.62 -38.40 -34.37
N ARG A 18 0.06 -38.57 -35.49
CA ARG A 18 -0.51 -38.35 -36.83
C ARG A 18 -0.25 -39.53 -37.76
N ARG A 19 -1.13 -39.73 -38.74
CA ARG A 19 -1.01 -40.84 -39.72
C ARG A 19 0.13 -40.56 -40.68
N LYS A 20 1.04 -41.53 -40.83
CA LYS A 20 2.16 -41.47 -41.77
C LYS A 20 1.60 -41.46 -43.20
N ARG A 21 1.89 -40.42 -43.97
CA ARG A 21 1.49 -40.35 -45.40
C ARG A 21 2.42 -41.24 -46.20
N ARG A 22 1.88 -42.11 -47.07
CA ARG A 22 2.68 -42.95 -47.97
C ARG A 22 3.45 -42.02 -48.92
N GLN A 23 4.77 -41.99 -48.80
CA GLN A 23 5.63 -41.40 -49.83
C GLN A 23 5.50 -42.22 -51.12
N PRO A 24 5.36 -41.59 -52.30
CA PRO A 24 5.73 -42.22 -53.55
C PRO A 24 7.24 -42.54 -53.52
N GLU A 25 7.63 -43.67 -54.10
CA GLU A 25 8.98 -44.25 -54.08
C GLU A 25 10.14 -43.25 -54.21
N GLU A 26 11.21 -43.60 -53.49
CA GLU A 26 12.47 -42.92 -53.32
C GLU A 26 13.11 -42.48 -54.65
N VAL A 27 13.37 -41.18 -54.78
CA VAL A 27 14.44 -40.66 -55.65
C VAL A 27 15.70 -40.52 -54.77
N PRO A 28 16.88 -41.00 -55.21
CA PRO A 28 18.11 -40.93 -54.42
C PRO A 28 18.41 -39.51 -53.92
N GLN A 29 18.82 -39.45 -52.65
CA GLN A 29 19.28 -38.26 -51.96
C GLN A 29 20.34 -37.51 -52.79
N GLU A 30 19.99 -36.33 -53.28
CA GLU A 30 20.97 -35.29 -53.56
C GLU A 30 21.22 -34.53 -52.26
N THR A 31 22.42 -34.72 -51.71
CA THR A 31 22.99 -33.91 -50.65
C THR A 31 23.13 -32.46 -51.14
N SER A 32 22.13 -31.63 -50.91
CA SER A 32 22.23 -30.18 -51.03
C SER A 32 22.16 -29.58 -49.63
N ALA A 33 23.21 -28.85 -49.26
CA ALA A 33 23.32 -28.19 -47.98
C ALA A 33 22.17 -27.20 -47.74
N GLU A 34 21.59 -27.28 -46.54
CA GLU A 34 21.21 -26.10 -45.72
C GLU A 34 20.05 -25.17 -46.17
N PRO A 35 18.79 -25.65 -46.32
CA PRO A 35 17.61 -24.77 -46.30
C PRO A 35 16.90 -24.69 -44.92
N GLU A 36 17.22 -25.58 -43.98
CA GLU A 36 16.56 -25.65 -42.66
C GLU A 36 17.13 -24.72 -41.58
N GLU A 37 18.35 -24.23 -41.74
CA GLU A 37 18.96 -23.33 -40.75
C GLU A 37 18.40 -21.90 -40.84
N GLU A 38 18.06 -21.44 -42.06
CA GLU A 38 17.47 -20.12 -42.30
C GLU A 38 16.13 -19.89 -41.58
N PRO A 39 15.12 -20.79 -41.62
CA PRO A 39 13.86 -20.57 -40.90
C PRO A 39 14.07 -20.56 -39.38
N LYS A 40 14.97 -21.40 -38.84
CA LYS A 40 15.31 -21.44 -37.41
C LYS A 40 15.98 -20.13 -36.96
N ARG A 41 16.91 -19.60 -37.75
CA ARG A 41 17.54 -18.28 -37.55
C ARG A 41 16.50 -17.15 -37.56
N ASN A 42 15.56 -17.18 -38.50
CA ASN A 42 14.49 -16.19 -38.60
C ASN A 42 13.54 -16.23 -37.40
N GLN A 43 13.20 -17.42 -36.89
CA GLN A 43 12.42 -17.55 -35.66
C GLN A 43 13.14 -16.97 -34.44
N LEU A 44 14.43 -17.29 -34.28
CA LEU A 44 15.25 -16.74 -33.19
C LEU A 44 15.37 -15.22 -33.28
N ALA A 45 15.52 -14.67 -34.49
CA ALA A 45 15.57 -13.23 -34.72
C ALA A 45 14.26 -12.55 -34.28
N ARG A 46 13.10 -13.12 -34.65
CA ARG A 46 11.78 -12.62 -34.21
C ARG A 46 11.61 -12.67 -32.70
N ARG A 47 11.96 -13.79 -32.07
CA ARG A 47 11.92 -13.94 -30.60
C ARG A 47 12.83 -12.90 -29.92
N LYS A 48 14.04 -12.70 -30.44
CA LYS A 48 14.99 -11.70 -29.93
C LYS A 48 14.41 -10.28 -29.99
N ILE A 49 13.79 -9.89 -31.11
CA ILE A 49 13.17 -8.57 -31.26
C ILE A 49 12.04 -8.39 -30.24
N SER A 50 11.14 -9.37 -30.10
CA SER A 50 10.04 -9.30 -29.13
C SER A 50 10.56 -9.18 -27.69
N LEU A 51 11.58 -9.95 -27.31
CA LEU A 51 12.18 -9.89 -25.98
C LEU A 51 12.85 -8.55 -25.71
N LEU A 52 13.56 -7.99 -26.71
CA LEU A 52 14.14 -6.65 -26.59
C LEU A 52 13.06 -5.58 -26.44
N ALA A 53 11.95 -5.69 -27.17
CA ALA A 53 10.82 -4.76 -27.02
C ALA A 53 10.19 -4.84 -25.62
N VAL A 54 10.02 -6.04 -25.07
CA VAL A 54 9.52 -6.23 -23.69
C VAL A 54 10.50 -5.65 -22.67
N ARG A 55 11.80 -5.95 -22.83
CA ARG A 55 12.86 -5.38 -21.98
C ARG A 55 12.84 -3.85 -21.99
N GLU A 56 12.68 -3.25 -23.17
CA GLU A 56 12.63 -1.79 -23.33
C GLU A 56 11.40 -1.17 -22.66
N ARG A 57 10.24 -1.84 -22.73
CA ARG A 57 9.01 -1.40 -22.03
C ARG A 57 9.23 -1.36 -20.52
N TYR A 58 9.72 -2.46 -19.95
CA TYR A 58 10.00 -2.51 -18.51
C TYR A 58 11.10 -1.54 -18.10
N ARG A 59 12.13 -1.33 -18.94
CA ARG A 59 13.14 -0.31 -18.69
C ARG A 59 12.52 1.07 -18.53
N LYS A 60 11.70 1.50 -19.49
CA LYS A 60 11.01 2.80 -19.43
C LYS A 60 10.07 2.94 -18.24
N GLU A 61 9.38 1.86 -17.88
CA GLU A 61 8.49 1.85 -16.73
C GLU A 61 9.28 2.00 -15.42
N ILE A 62 10.41 1.31 -15.29
CA ILE A 62 11.35 1.47 -14.17
C ILE A 62 11.84 2.92 -14.11
N ASP A 63 12.36 3.48 -15.21
CA ASP A 63 12.88 4.85 -15.24
C ASP A 63 11.78 5.88 -14.84
N LYS A 64 10.53 5.65 -15.25
CA LYS A 64 9.38 6.48 -14.85
C LYS A 64 9.09 6.37 -13.35
N LEU A 65 9.10 5.15 -12.81
CA LEU A 65 8.84 4.91 -11.39
C LEU A 65 9.96 5.51 -10.52
N GLU A 66 11.22 5.39 -10.94
CA GLU A 66 12.36 6.02 -10.29
C GLU A 66 12.22 7.55 -10.28
N GLY A 67 11.81 8.16 -11.39
CA GLY A 67 11.54 9.60 -11.47
C GLY A 67 10.44 10.06 -10.50
N LEU A 68 9.32 9.33 -10.44
CA LEU A 68 8.24 9.62 -9.50
C LEU A 68 8.69 9.48 -8.04
N ALA A 69 9.51 8.47 -7.73
CA ALA A 69 10.04 8.26 -6.39
C ALA A 69 10.95 9.42 -5.96
N VAL A 70 11.80 9.93 -6.86
CA VAL A 70 12.63 11.13 -6.60
C VAL A 70 11.75 12.36 -6.36
N SER A 71 10.75 12.61 -7.21
CA SER A 71 9.85 13.77 -7.05
C SER A 71 9.05 13.72 -5.74
N LEU A 72 8.58 12.54 -5.33
CA LEU A 72 7.91 12.36 -4.03
C LEU A 72 8.86 12.62 -2.86
N LEU A 73 10.11 12.14 -2.95
CA LEU A 73 11.13 12.35 -1.92
C LEU A 73 11.56 13.83 -1.83
N GLU A 74 11.58 14.56 -2.94
CA GLU A 74 11.87 16.00 -2.96
C GLU A 74 10.69 16.82 -2.44
N GLY A 75 9.46 16.47 -2.81
CA GLY A 75 8.24 17.11 -2.29
C GLY A 75 8.06 16.95 -0.78
N GLY A 76 8.54 15.84 -0.20
CA GLY A 76 8.51 15.61 1.24
C GLY A 76 9.48 16.48 2.07
N ARG A 77 10.44 17.18 1.45
CA ARG A 77 11.40 18.05 2.18
C ARG A 77 10.89 19.48 2.42
N PHE A 78 9.78 19.88 1.82
CA PHE A 78 9.28 21.26 1.89
C PHE A 78 8.27 21.50 3.03
N CYS A 79 7.80 20.45 3.74
CA CYS A 79 6.82 20.58 4.82
C CYS A 79 7.45 20.70 6.24
N GLY A 80 8.76 20.95 6.34
CA GLY A 80 9.50 20.89 7.60
C GLY A 80 10.17 22.19 8.07
N ALA A 81 9.72 23.36 7.60
CA ALA A 81 10.30 24.63 8.05
C ALA A 81 9.23 25.74 8.07
N GLU A 82 8.59 25.93 9.24
CA GLU A 82 8.16 27.23 9.80
C GLU A 82 7.47 27.02 11.16
N GLY A 83 8.04 27.61 12.21
CA GLY A 83 7.56 27.50 13.59
C GLY A 83 8.58 28.01 14.62
N ASP A 84 8.92 29.30 14.48
CA ASP A 84 9.82 30.09 15.34
C ASP A 84 9.13 30.56 16.65
N ALA A 85 9.95 30.69 17.70
CA ALA A 85 9.89 31.50 18.92
C ALA A 85 8.61 31.64 19.79
N GLY A 86 8.79 31.49 21.12
CA GLY A 86 7.97 32.19 22.11
C GLY A 86 7.99 31.59 23.52
N GLY A 87 8.49 32.33 24.52
CA GLY A 87 8.75 31.85 25.87
C GLY A 87 7.53 31.65 26.79
N GLY A 88 7.80 31.08 27.97
CA GLY A 88 6.79 30.84 29.00
C GLY A 88 7.42 30.26 30.27
N ASP A 89 8.04 31.12 31.05
CA ASP A 89 8.41 30.94 32.46
C ASP A 89 7.19 30.53 33.30
N PHE A 90 7.28 29.44 34.04
CA PHE A 90 6.40 29.19 35.18
C PHE A 90 7.16 28.39 36.25
N GLY A 91 7.73 29.12 37.20
CA GLY A 91 8.20 28.56 38.45
C GLY A 91 7.04 28.02 39.28
N VAL A 92 7.19 26.78 39.76
CA VAL A 92 6.46 26.28 40.92
C VAL A 92 7.49 25.79 41.92
N THR A 93 7.61 26.57 42.99
CA THR A 93 8.23 26.25 44.27
C THR A 93 7.38 25.22 45.03
N GLY A 94 8.07 24.26 45.66
CA GLY A 94 7.54 23.40 46.73
C GLY A 94 7.68 21.91 46.41
N GLU A 95 8.11 21.01 47.29
CA GLU A 95 8.53 21.07 48.70
C GLU A 95 9.41 19.84 48.96
N GLU A 96 10.30 19.96 49.94
CA GLU A 96 11.23 18.95 50.43
C GLU A 96 10.49 17.85 51.23
N SER A 97 10.82 16.57 51.01
CA SER A 97 10.78 15.58 52.09
C SER A 97 11.83 14.48 51.87
N THR A 98 12.58 14.23 52.94
CA THR A 98 13.78 13.38 53.02
C THR A 98 13.45 12.10 53.82
N LEU A 99 14.24 11.04 53.56
CA LEU A 99 14.26 9.67 54.14
C LEU A 99 13.31 8.66 53.45
N GLU A 100 13.77 7.50 52.95
CA GLU A 100 14.54 6.45 53.63
C GLU A 100 15.42 5.59 52.68
N ARG A 101 16.48 5.00 53.27
CA ARG A 101 17.30 3.80 52.93
C ARG A 101 16.59 2.73 52.07
N SER A 102 17.24 1.85 51.27
CA SER A 102 18.56 1.18 51.35
C SER A 102 18.83 0.39 50.04
N ALA A 103 20.11 0.11 49.75
CA ALA A 103 20.74 -1.05 49.05
C ALA A 103 19.92 -1.83 47.98
N THR A 104 20.45 -2.26 46.83
CA THR A 104 21.59 -3.19 46.65
C THR A 104 21.74 -3.49 45.14
N GLY A 105 22.97 -3.62 44.62
CA GLY A 105 23.27 -4.56 43.52
C GLY A 105 23.23 -4.06 42.06
N THR A 106 24.20 -3.25 41.64
CA THR A 106 24.55 -3.14 40.21
C THR A 106 25.36 -4.36 39.80
N ILE A 107 24.68 -5.37 39.26
CA ILE A 107 25.33 -6.47 38.55
C ILE A 107 25.68 -6.01 37.13
N SER A 108 26.98 -5.79 36.94
CA SER A 108 27.61 -5.70 35.63
C SER A 108 27.34 -6.98 34.85
N SER A 109 26.48 -6.90 33.83
CA SER A 109 26.22 -8.00 32.90
C SER A 109 26.84 -7.65 31.55
N SER A 110 28.09 -8.07 31.42
CA SER A 110 28.84 -8.16 30.17
C SER A 110 28.03 -8.92 29.11
N CYS A 111 27.54 -8.21 28.09
CA CYS A 111 26.95 -8.84 26.92
C CYS A 111 28.07 -9.41 26.05
N ARG A 112 28.25 -10.72 26.18
CA ARG A 112 29.08 -11.55 25.31
C ARG A 112 28.62 -11.41 23.86
N GLN A 113 29.60 -11.14 23.00
CA GLN A 113 29.49 -11.26 21.55
C GLN A 113 28.96 -12.66 21.20
N LYS A 114 27.83 -12.71 20.51
CA LYS A 114 27.41 -13.87 19.74
C LYS A 114 27.36 -13.40 18.30
N GLU A 115 28.45 -13.64 17.60
CA GLU A 115 28.53 -13.62 16.15
C GLU A 115 27.57 -14.71 15.66
N GLY A 116 26.37 -14.25 15.25
CA GLY A 116 25.44 -15.01 14.44
C GLY A 116 25.55 -14.48 13.04
N GLU A 117 26.01 -15.34 12.15
CA GLU A 117 26.09 -15.18 10.70
C GLU A 117 24.69 -14.93 10.14
N ASP A 118 24.30 -13.65 10.07
CA ASP A 118 23.10 -13.21 9.35
C ASP A 118 23.58 -12.65 8.01
N VAL A 119 23.21 -13.34 6.94
CA VAL A 119 23.41 -12.88 5.56
C VAL A 119 22.65 -11.56 5.46
N ALA A 120 23.37 -10.45 5.57
CA ALA A 120 22.82 -9.12 5.41
C ALA A 120 22.27 -8.98 3.99
N GLU A 121 21.01 -9.37 3.83
CA GLU A 121 20.16 -8.97 2.72
C GLU A 121 20.31 -7.45 2.59
N PRO A 122 20.59 -6.93 1.39
CA PRO A 122 20.69 -5.50 1.19
C PRO A 122 19.31 -4.91 1.50
N VAL A 123 19.18 -4.31 2.70
CA VAL A 123 17.94 -3.71 3.18
C VAL A 123 17.50 -2.71 2.13
N ASN A 124 16.44 -3.08 1.42
CA ASN A 124 15.97 -2.29 0.30
C ASN A 124 15.53 -0.93 0.84
N PRO A 125 16.18 0.18 0.47
CA PRO A 125 15.90 1.50 1.05
C PRO A 125 14.45 1.94 0.80
N PHE A 126 13.83 1.42 -0.26
CA PHE A 126 12.42 1.61 -0.54
C PHE A 126 11.51 0.93 0.49
N ARG A 127 11.90 -0.22 1.03
CA ARG A 127 11.14 -0.93 2.07
C ARG A 127 11.07 -0.12 3.36
N ALA A 128 12.21 0.42 3.80
CA ALA A 128 12.27 1.28 4.99
C ALA A 128 11.46 2.58 4.81
N LEU A 129 11.54 3.20 3.62
CA LEU A 129 10.73 4.38 3.29
C LEU A 129 9.22 4.08 3.30
N ILE A 130 8.81 2.91 2.78
CA ILE A 130 7.41 2.48 2.80
C ILE A 130 6.95 2.23 4.24
N GLU A 131 7.76 1.57 5.06
CA GLU A 131 7.46 1.34 6.48
C GLU A 131 7.30 2.66 7.25
N GLU A 132 8.17 3.64 7.01
CA GLU A 132 8.07 4.98 7.58
C GLU A 132 6.79 5.72 7.14
N LEU A 133 6.47 5.69 5.84
CA LEU A 133 5.25 6.30 5.31
C LEU A 133 3.98 5.66 5.90
N ILE A 134 3.99 4.33 6.09
CA ILE A 134 2.88 3.62 6.74
C ILE A 134 2.73 4.11 8.18
N LEU A 135 3.81 4.17 8.95
CA LEU A 135 3.79 4.68 10.32
C LEU A 135 3.25 6.11 10.40
N GLN A 136 3.65 6.97 9.45
CA GLN A 136 3.16 8.35 9.38
C GLN A 136 1.65 8.41 9.11
N VAL A 137 1.15 7.59 8.19
CA VAL A 137 -0.29 7.53 7.87
C VAL A 137 -1.10 6.99 9.06
N GLU A 138 -0.60 5.96 9.74
CA GLU A 138 -1.24 5.43 10.96
C GLU A 138 -1.32 6.48 12.08
N ALA A 139 -0.27 7.30 12.25
CA ALA A 139 -0.29 8.41 13.21
C ALA A 139 -1.31 9.49 12.82
N GLN A 140 -1.41 9.85 11.53
CA GLN A 140 -2.40 10.79 11.03
C GLN A 140 -3.84 10.26 11.19
N GLU A 141 -4.05 8.95 10.97
CA GLU A 141 -5.34 8.30 11.19
C GLU A 141 -5.79 8.43 12.65
N ALA A 142 -4.88 8.26 13.61
CA ALA A 142 -5.21 8.42 15.03
C ALA A 142 -5.68 9.85 15.38
N ILE A 143 -5.12 10.87 14.73
CA ILE A 143 -5.56 12.26 14.89
C ILE A 143 -6.94 12.45 14.27
N LEU A 144 -7.15 11.97 13.04
CA LEU A 144 -8.45 12.08 12.37
C LEU A 144 -9.57 11.39 13.14
N LYS A 145 -9.31 10.22 13.73
CA LYS A 145 -10.27 9.54 14.62
C LYS A 145 -10.62 10.39 15.84
N LYS A 146 -9.64 11.05 16.46
CA LYS A 146 -9.91 11.97 17.58
C LYS A 146 -10.75 13.18 17.16
N LEU A 147 -10.46 13.76 16.00
CA LEU A 147 -11.25 14.87 15.46
C LEU A 147 -12.69 14.44 15.13
N SER A 148 -12.87 13.26 14.52
CA SER A 148 -14.20 12.68 14.26
C SER A 148 -15.01 12.55 15.56
N ASN A 149 -14.41 11.95 16.60
CA ASN A 149 -15.08 11.80 17.90
C ASN A 149 -15.47 13.16 18.50
N LEU A 150 -14.64 14.19 18.34
CA LEU A 150 -14.96 15.54 18.83
C LEU A 150 -16.12 16.16 18.06
N CYS A 151 -16.20 15.95 16.75
CA CYS A 151 -17.35 16.36 15.93
C CYS A 151 -18.62 15.64 16.39
N ASP A 152 -18.57 14.31 16.59
CA ASP A 152 -19.74 13.54 17.07
C ASP A 152 -20.25 14.06 18.43
N ILE A 153 -19.33 14.40 19.34
CA ILE A 153 -19.68 15.00 20.63
C ILE A 153 -20.31 16.38 20.42
N ALA A 154 -19.73 17.23 19.57
CA ALA A 154 -20.24 18.58 19.31
C ALA A 154 -21.65 18.53 18.71
N ASP A 155 -21.89 17.64 17.74
CA ASP A 155 -23.20 17.42 17.13
C ASP A 155 -24.21 16.96 18.20
N SER A 156 -23.85 15.97 19.03
CA SER A 156 -24.75 15.49 20.09
C SER A 156 -25.15 16.57 21.12
N VAL A 157 -24.25 17.51 21.41
CA VAL A 157 -24.52 18.64 22.31
C VAL A 157 -25.44 19.66 21.64
N CYS A 158 -25.24 19.90 20.33
CA CYS A 158 -26.11 20.78 19.55
C CYS A 158 -27.52 20.20 19.47
N ASP A 159 -27.65 18.93 19.10
CA ASP A 159 -28.92 18.21 19.00
C ASP A 159 -29.68 18.25 20.34
N MET A 160 -29.00 17.90 21.44
CA MET A 160 -29.61 17.92 22.77
C MET A 160 -30.12 19.32 23.14
N ARG A 161 -29.39 20.37 22.79
CA ARG A 161 -29.79 21.74 23.09
C ARG A 161 -30.95 22.21 22.21
N GLU A 162 -30.96 21.82 20.94
CA GLU A 162 -32.06 22.11 20.03
C GLU A 162 -33.35 21.43 20.52
N GLU A 163 -33.29 20.14 20.86
CA GLU A 163 -34.40 19.40 21.43
C GLU A 163 -34.91 20.02 22.74
N ALA A 164 -34.01 20.37 23.65
CA ALA A 164 -34.39 21.02 24.91
C ALA A 164 -35.07 22.38 24.70
N MET A 165 -34.61 23.15 23.71
CA MET A 165 -35.25 24.41 23.34
C MET A 165 -36.64 24.17 22.75
N MET A 166 -36.78 23.20 21.84
CA MET A 166 -38.06 22.85 21.24
C MET A 166 -39.07 22.43 22.31
N GLU A 167 -38.69 21.55 23.24
CA GLU A 167 -39.58 21.10 24.31
C GLU A 167 -40.07 22.27 25.17
N SER A 168 -39.17 23.21 25.52
CA SER A 168 -39.53 24.41 26.30
C SER A 168 -40.55 25.32 25.60
N LEU A 169 -40.56 25.33 24.26
CA LEU A 169 -41.52 26.11 23.47
C LEU A 169 -42.87 25.39 23.36
N LEU A 170 -42.86 24.05 23.34
CA LEU A 170 -44.07 23.23 23.27
C LEU A 170 -44.81 23.16 24.63
N ASP A 171 -44.07 23.22 25.74
CA ASP A 171 -44.61 23.21 27.11
C ASP A 171 -45.22 24.56 27.56
N LEU A 172 -45.31 25.56 26.68
CA LEU A 172 -45.89 26.85 27.03
C LEU A 172 -47.43 26.75 27.18
N PRO A 173 -48.01 27.24 28.29
CA PRO A 173 -49.46 27.13 28.58
C PRO A 173 -50.34 27.86 27.57
N VAL A 174 -49.75 28.74 26.75
CA VAL A 174 -50.47 29.41 25.65
C VAL A 174 -50.96 28.40 24.62
N TRP A 175 -50.33 27.24 24.47
CA TRP A 175 -50.69 26.22 23.48
C TRP A 175 -51.72 25.17 23.97
N GLU A 176 -52.27 25.30 25.18
CA GLU A 176 -53.02 24.20 25.84
C GLU A 176 -54.27 23.71 25.09
N SER A 177 -55.07 24.56 24.46
CA SER A 177 -56.21 24.10 23.67
C SER A 177 -56.43 25.02 22.48
N PRO A 178 -56.53 24.47 21.25
CA PRO A 178 -56.83 25.27 20.07
C PRO A 178 -58.09 26.14 20.25
N ARG A 179 -59.08 25.67 21.04
CA ARG A 179 -60.29 26.45 21.33
C ARG A 179 -60.04 27.59 22.32
N ALA A 180 -59.16 27.39 23.31
CA ALA A 180 -58.79 28.43 24.27
C ALA A 180 -57.97 29.55 23.61
N LEU A 181 -57.04 29.17 22.73
CA LEU A 181 -56.29 30.08 21.87
C LEU A 181 -57.21 30.92 20.97
N MET A 182 -58.13 30.27 20.26
CA MET A 182 -59.07 30.95 19.38
C MET A 182 -60.03 31.86 20.15
N ALA A 183 -60.39 31.51 21.40
CA ALA A 183 -61.22 32.38 22.24
C ALA A 183 -60.46 33.63 22.73
N SER A 184 -59.16 33.53 23.03
CA SER A 184 -58.33 34.66 23.46
C SER A 184 -57.99 35.65 22.33
N LEU A 185 -58.06 35.23 21.07
CA LEU A 185 -57.80 36.07 19.88
C LEU A 185 -59.03 36.83 19.37
N VAL A 186 -60.21 36.52 19.92
CA VAL A 186 -61.51 37.06 19.47
C VAL A 186 -61.99 38.23 20.35
N ASP A 187 -61.16 38.69 21.30
CA ASP A 187 -61.38 39.89 22.11
C ASP A 187 -60.66 41.14 21.53
#